data_AF-Q1NEJ8-F1
#
_entry.id   AF-Q1NEJ8-F1
#
_cell.length_a   1.000
_cell.length_b   1.000
_cell.length_c   1.000
_cell.angle_alpha   90.00
_cell.angle_beta   90.00
_cell.angle_gamma   90.00
#
_symmetry.space_group_name_H-M   'P 1'
#
loop_
_entity.id
_entity.type
_entity.pdbx_description
1 polymer ?
#
loop_
_entity_poly.entity_id
_entity_poly.type
_entity_poly.pdbx_seq_one_letter_code
_entity_poly.pdbx_strand_id
1 'polypeptide(L)'
;MTRLTRRAALALATLPFPALATTPRKSGARPGPFLLGADISWVPEDEAAGARYFVDGVRKDPVLLMRDAGFNAIRLRIFVDPAKGYSKREPDKAWAGLDQTIRLGRRIRDAGMGLVLSFHYSDTWADPEHQGVPAAWTGYDLPQLAKAVEAHTHDTLVAMRAGGAPVDMAVIGNETTFGMLWPHGRVKLSTPTGNPVTDANHAQVDDQAIGGFDGFAALLRAGIAGARRAQPDIAIQLHNHLGRHWPILREWTDALIARNVAFDVIGLSCYQQQSQGDWANSFDQFVRRYPDKGLLIAEYSSRKRYLNDLVYNLPGKHGWGSFIWEPLRHQEAIFDLDGRNAGGGPKPDLLSQGINSAEAPGGLANQSPAPKPDPAGPMGKGGDYIANDLLDLYRQMAKDYS
;
A
#
# COMPACT_ATOMS: atom_id res chain seq x y z
N MET A 1 -29.38 -62.32 -26.83
CA MET A 1 -29.93 -61.17 -26.05
C MET A 1 -28.78 -60.26 -25.70
N THR A 2 -28.57 -59.19 -26.45
CA THR A 2 -27.43 -58.28 -26.24
C THR A 2 -27.97 -56.85 -26.36
N ARG A 3 -28.17 -56.19 -25.21
CA ARG A 3 -28.71 -54.81 -25.14
C ARG A 3 -27.57 -53.82 -25.31
N LEU A 4 -27.60 -53.03 -26.39
CA LEU A 4 -26.86 -51.79 -26.49
C LEU A 4 -27.59 -50.69 -25.72
N THR A 5 -26.94 -50.10 -24.72
CA THR A 5 -27.40 -48.88 -24.05
C THR A 5 -26.89 -47.64 -24.78
N ARG A 6 -27.81 -46.86 -25.36
CA ARG A 6 -27.55 -45.49 -25.86
C ARG A 6 -27.34 -44.55 -24.67
N ARG A 7 -26.18 -43.90 -24.59
CA ARG A 7 -25.96 -42.74 -23.70
C ARG A 7 -26.44 -41.48 -24.44
N ALA A 8 -27.42 -40.78 -23.87
CA ALA A 8 -27.82 -39.44 -24.29
C ALA A 8 -26.80 -38.42 -23.76
N ALA A 9 -26.20 -37.63 -24.65
CA ALA A 9 -25.40 -36.47 -24.28
C ALA A 9 -26.33 -35.27 -24.06
N LEU A 10 -26.33 -34.72 -22.85
CA LEU A 10 -27.06 -33.50 -22.52
C LEU A 10 -26.14 -32.30 -22.80
N ALA A 11 -26.46 -31.52 -23.83
CA ALA A 11 -25.78 -30.27 -24.11
C ALA A 11 -26.22 -29.22 -23.08
N LEU A 12 -25.31 -28.73 -22.24
CA LEU A 12 -25.55 -27.57 -21.39
C LEU A 12 -25.47 -26.30 -22.24
N ALA A 13 -26.60 -25.62 -22.40
CA ALA A 13 -26.64 -24.25 -22.91
C ALA A 13 -26.10 -23.29 -21.84
N THR A 14 -24.99 -22.61 -22.14
CA THR A 14 -24.46 -21.51 -21.33
C THR A 14 -25.30 -20.25 -21.57
N LEU A 15 -26.04 -19.81 -20.56
CA LEU A 15 -26.69 -18.50 -20.58
C LEU A 15 -25.64 -17.40 -20.28
N PRO A 16 -25.72 -16.23 -20.95
CA PRO A 16 -24.83 -15.11 -20.66
C PRO A 16 -25.19 -14.48 -19.30
N PHE A 17 -24.19 -14.27 -18.46
CA PHE A 17 -24.33 -13.48 -17.23
C PHE A 17 -24.57 -12.01 -17.59
N PRO A 18 -25.57 -11.33 -17.00
CA PRO A 18 -25.71 -9.89 -17.19
C PRO A 18 -24.55 -9.18 -16.49
N ALA A 19 -23.90 -8.25 -17.19
CA ALA A 19 -22.97 -7.31 -16.58
C ALA A 19 -23.74 -6.46 -15.57
N LEU A 20 -23.56 -6.73 -14.28
CA LEU A 20 -24.07 -5.88 -13.21
C LEU A 20 -23.32 -4.55 -13.26
N ALA A 21 -24.04 -3.48 -13.59
CA ALA A 21 -23.54 -2.12 -13.44
C ALA A 21 -23.31 -1.87 -11.94
N THR A 22 -22.04 -1.74 -11.53
CA THR A 22 -21.66 -1.32 -10.19
C THR A 22 -22.16 0.11 -9.98
N THR A 23 -23.23 0.30 -9.21
CA THR A 23 -23.67 1.65 -8.82
C THR A 23 -22.59 2.27 -7.96
N PRO A 24 -22.03 3.44 -8.33
CA PRO A 24 -21.02 4.12 -7.53
C PRO A 24 -21.54 4.37 -6.11
N ARG A 25 -20.69 4.15 -5.10
CA ARG A 25 -21.05 4.48 -3.72
C ARG A 25 -21.29 5.98 -3.64
N LYS A 26 -22.53 6.39 -3.37
CA LYS A 26 -22.93 7.82 -3.32
C LYS A 26 -22.43 8.57 -2.09
N SER A 27 -21.58 7.95 -1.27
CA SER A 27 -21.10 8.50 0.00
C SER A 27 -19.67 8.05 0.27
N GLY A 28 -18.83 8.99 0.70
CA GLY A 28 -17.46 8.74 1.16
C GLY A 28 -17.37 8.12 2.56
N ALA A 29 -18.50 7.91 3.25
CA ALA A 29 -18.53 7.31 4.58
C ALA A 29 -17.92 5.90 4.59
N ARG A 30 -17.18 5.57 5.66
CA ARG A 30 -16.53 4.28 5.81
C ARG A 30 -17.52 3.11 5.70
N PRO A 31 -17.20 2.04 4.95
CA PRO A 31 -18.11 0.93 4.70
C PRO A 31 -18.53 0.11 5.92
N GLY A 32 -17.74 0.20 6.99
CA GLY A 32 -17.82 -0.68 8.14
C GLY A 32 -17.04 -0.11 9.33
N PRO A 33 -16.45 -0.96 10.18
CA PRO A 33 -15.67 -0.48 11.31
C PRO A 33 -14.46 0.34 10.84
N PHE A 34 -13.94 1.18 11.73
CA PHE A 34 -12.69 1.88 11.46
C PHE A 34 -11.57 0.86 11.28
N LEU A 35 -10.78 0.99 10.21
CA LEU A 35 -9.66 0.10 9.95
C LEU A 35 -8.47 0.55 10.80
N LEU A 36 -8.25 -0.12 11.92
CA LEU A 36 -7.00 0.00 12.68
C LEU A 36 -6.05 -1.03 12.10
N GLY A 37 -5.19 -0.59 11.18
CA GLY A 37 -4.41 -1.48 10.33
C GLY A 37 -2.90 -1.34 10.45
N ALA A 38 -2.20 -2.30 9.85
CA ALA A 38 -0.74 -2.31 9.73
C ALA A 38 -0.28 -2.90 8.40
N ASP A 39 0.83 -2.40 7.85
CA ASP A 39 1.61 -3.11 6.84
C ASP A 39 2.62 -4.01 7.55
N ILE A 40 2.66 -5.30 7.20
CA ILE A 40 3.59 -6.27 7.81
C ILE A 40 4.29 -7.13 6.75
N SER A 41 4.48 -6.59 5.55
CA SER A 41 4.96 -7.40 4.43
C SER A 41 6.41 -7.89 4.59
N TRP A 42 7.18 -7.37 5.55
CA TRP A 42 8.49 -7.89 5.93
C TRP A 42 8.46 -9.12 6.83
N VAL A 43 7.31 -9.50 7.42
CA VAL A 43 7.23 -10.67 8.32
C VAL A 43 7.85 -11.94 7.73
N PRO A 44 7.59 -12.33 6.47
CA PRO A 44 8.17 -13.55 5.91
C PRO A 44 9.70 -13.48 5.79
N GLU A 45 10.23 -12.29 5.50
CA GLU A 45 11.66 -12.01 5.38
C GLU A 45 12.33 -12.13 6.76
N ASP A 46 11.72 -11.51 7.78
CA ASP A 46 12.23 -11.53 9.15
C ASP A 46 12.16 -12.92 9.77
N GLU A 47 11.06 -13.65 9.58
CA GLU A 47 10.93 -15.04 10.04
C GLU A 47 11.98 -15.95 9.39
N ALA A 48 12.27 -15.75 8.10
CA ALA A 48 13.33 -16.48 7.40
C ALA A 48 14.74 -16.12 7.89
N ALA A 49 14.95 -14.89 8.36
CA ALA A 49 16.17 -14.46 9.04
C ALA A 49 16.24 -14.94 10.51
N GLY A 50 15.21 -15.61 11.02
CA GLY A 50 15.17 -16.16 12.38
C GLY A 50 14.50 -15.26 13.42
N ALA A 51 13.65 -14.31 13.02
CA ALA A 51 12.90 -13.46 13.94
C ALA A 51 11.90 -14.29 14.75
N ARG A 52 11.79 -13.96 16.04
CA ARG A 52 10.84 -14.54 16.98
C ARG A 52 10.20 -13.41 17.78
N TYR A 53 8.89 -13.40 17.89
CA TYR A 53 8.13 -12.33 18.55
C TYR A 53 7.61 -12.79 19.90
N PHE A 54 7.70 -11.93 20.92
CA PHE A 54 7.32 -12.23 22.30
C PHE A 54 6.46 -11.12 22.89
N VAL A 55 5.46 -11.53 23.68
CA VAL A 55 4.66 -10.65 24.55
C VAL A 55 4.64 -11.32 25.91
N ASP A 56 4.97 -10.59 26.97
CA ASP A 56 5.01 -11.11 28.34
C ASP A 56 5.87 -12.38 28.48
N GLY A 57 6.98 -12.43 27.74
CA GLY A 57 7.90 -13.59 27.69
C GLY A 57 7.40 -14.80 26.90
N VAL A 58 6.19 -14.75 26.32
CA VAL A 58 5.61 -15.85 25.55
C VAL A 58 5.81 -15.62 24.06
N ARG A 59 6.44 -16.59 23.38
CA ARG A 59 6.60 -16.57 21.92
C ARG A 59 5.22 -16.65 21.25
N LYS A 60 4.98 -15.78 20.28
CA LYS A 60 3.74 -15.72 19.53
C LYS A 60 3.96 -15.52 18.04
N ASP A 61 3.00 -16.00 17.27
CA ASP A 61 2.86 -15.66 15.86
C ASP A 61 2.62 -14.15 15.70
N PRO A 62 3.40 -13.44 14.87
CA PRO A 62 3.26 -12.00 14.70
C PRO A 62 1.89 -11.59 14.16
N VAL A 63 1.24 -12.39 13.30
CA VAL A 63 -0.10 -12.08 12.77
C VAL A 63 -1.16 -12.17 13.88
N LEU A 64 -1.09 -13.21 14.71
CA LEU A 64 -1.99 -13.36 15.87
C LEU A 64 -1.75 -12.26 16.92
N LEU A 65 -0.51 -11.81 17.06
CA LEU A 65 -0.16 -10.70 17.93
C LEU A 65 -0.81 -9.39 17.46
N MET A 66 -0.77 -9.10 16.15
CA MET A 66 -1.47 -7.94 15.60
C MET A 66 -2.98 -8.02 15.87
N ARG A 67 -3.62 -9.16 15.61
CA ARG A 67 -5.03 -9.37 15.96
C ARG A 67 -5.32 -9.09 17.43
N ASP A 68 -4.50 -9.64 18.33
CA ASP A 68 -4.71 -9.52 19.78
C ASP A 68 -4.37 -8.12 20.33
N ALA A 69 -3.61 -7.33 19.57
CA ALA A 69 -3.43 -5.90 19.81
C ALA A 69 -4.60 -5.04 19.29
N GLY A 70 -5.58 -5.66 18.63
CA GLY A 70 -6.79 -5.00 18.14
C GLY A 70 -6.68 -4.49 16.70
N PHE A 71 -5.62 -4.84 15.96
CA PHE A 71 -5.59 -4.60 14.53
C PHE A 71 -6.66 -5.46 13.83
N ASN A 72 -7.41 -4.87 12.92
CA ASN A 72 -8.52 -5.53 12.20
C ASN A 72 -8.32 -5.58 10.69
N ALA A 73 -7.26 -4.98 10.16
CA ALA A 73 -6.90 -5.04 8.75
C ALA A 73 -5.38 -5.03 8.56
N ILE A 74 -4.89 -5.80 7.59
CA ILE A 74 -3.48 -5.85 7.25
C ILE A 74 -3.29 -5.43 5.80
N ARG A 75 -2.34 -4.54 5.57
CA ARG A 75 -1.86 -4.16 4.24
C ARG A 75 -0.65 -5.00 3.86
N LEU A 76 -0.63 -5.49 2.62
CA LEU A 76 0.54 -6.12 2.02
C LEU A 76 0.93 -5.41 0.73
N ARG A 77 2.22 -5.15 0.51
CA ARG A 77 2.73 -4.79 -0.81
C ARG A 77 2.90 -6.03 -1.70
N ILE A 78 2.76 -5.84 -3.00
CA ILE A 78 3.11 -6.85 -4.00
C ILE A 78 3.90 -6.25 -5.17
N PHE A 79 4.97 -6.96 -5.55
CA PHE A 79 5.83 -6.65 -6.69
C PHE A 79 5.47 -7.55 -7.89
N VAL A 80 5.81 -7.10 -9.11
CA VAL A 80 5.55 -7.84 -10.34
C VAL A 80 6.47 -9.06 -10.43
N ASP A 81 7.79 -8.83 -10.44
CA ASP A 81 8.80 -9.89 -10.34
C ASP A 81 9.91 -9.47 -9.36
N PRO A 82 9.76 -9.73 -8.04
CA PRO A 82 10.76 -9.34 -7.06
C PRO A 82 12.12 -10.03 -7.26
N ALA A 83 12.18 -11.19 -7.91
CA ALA A 83 13.45 -11.84 -8.23
C ALA A 83 14.28 -11.01 -9.24
N LYS A 84 13.61 -10.16 -10.03
CA LYS A 84 14.23 -9.17 -10.94
C LYS A 84 14.37 -7.77 -10.33
N GLY A 85 14.08 -7.60 -9.03
CA GLY A 85 14.18 -6.33 -8.32
C GLY A 85 14.52 -6.49 -6.84
N TYR A 86 13.52 -6.38 -5.97
CA TYR A 86 13.68 -6.34 -4.51
C TYR A 86 14.49 -7.52 -3.96
N SER A 87 14.20 -8.72 -4.44
CA SER A 87 14.80 -9.98 -4.02
C SER A 87 15.91 -10.47 -4.95
N LYS A 88 16.56 -9.59 -5.73
CA LYS A 88 17.68 -9.98 -6.62
C LYS A 88 18.79 -10.80 -5.94
N ARG A 89 19.01 -10.59 -4.64
CA ARG A 89 20.02 -11.32 -3.85
C ARG A 89 19.54 -12.68 -3.34
N GLU A 90 18.22 -12.89 -3.29
CA GLU A 90 17.55 -14.12 -2.87
C GLU A 90 16.40 -14.43 -3.83
N PRO A 91 16.69 -14.67 -5.13
CA PRO A 91 15.65 -14.74 -6.16
C PRO A 91 14.64 -15.86 -5.88
N ASP A 92 15.09 -16.98 -5.31
CA ASP A 92 14.24 -18.12 -4.94
C ASP A 92 13.22 -17.81 -3.83
N LYS A 93 13.45 -16.74 -3.06
CA LYS A 93 12.53 -16.33 -1.99
C LYS A 93 11.41 -15.44 -2.51
N ALA A 94 11.70 -14.62 -3.52
CA ALA A 94 10.73 -13.73 -4.17
C ALA A 94 9.84 -12.98 -3.15
N TRP A 95 10.46 -12.29 -2.19
CA TRP A 95 9.76 -11.57 -1.12
C TRP A 95 8.79 -10.54 -1.70
N ALA A 96 7.59 -10.46 -1.15
CA ALA A 96 6.46 -9.69 -1.68
C ALA A 96 6.05 -10.07 -3.13
N GLY A 97 6.44 -11.25 -3.60
CA GLY A 97 5.87 -11.89 -4.79
C GLY A 97 4.61 -12.68 -4.44
N LEU A 98 3.86 -13.08 -5.47
CA LEU A 98 2.53 -13.69 -5.34
C LEU A 98 2.47 -14.84 -4.32
N ASP A 99 3.39 -15.79 -4.39
CA ASP A 99 3.39 -16.97 -3.51
C ASP A 99 3.60 -16.63 -2.03
N GLN A 100 4.50 -15.69 -1.72
CA GLN A 100 4.72 -15.21 -0.35
C GLN A 100 3.48 -14.47 0.15
N THR A 101 2.92 -13.61 -0.70
CA THR A 101 1.75 -12.79 -0.40
C THR A 101 0.50 -13.65 -0.18
N ILE A 102 0.31 -14.74 -0.93
CA ILE A 102 -0.77 -15.71 -0.70
C ILE A 102 -0.62 -16.38 0.67
N ARG A 103 0.58 -16.86 1.01
CA ARG A 103 0.83 -17.55 2.29
C ARG A 103 0.57 -16.63 3.49
N LEU A 104 1.11 -15.41 3.45
CA LEU A 104 0.89 -14.43 4.51
C LEU A 104 -0.56 -13.97 4.54
N GLY A 105 -1.16 -13.72 3.37
CA GLY A 105 -2.56 -13.35 3.21
C GLY A 105 -3.51 -14.38 3.84
N ARG A 106 -3.30 -15.67 3.60
CA ARG A 106 -4.08 -16.74 4.23
C ARG A 106 -3.97 -16.71 5.75
N ARG A 107 -2.75 -16.55 6.29
CA ARG A 107 -2.49 -16.44 7.73
C ARG A 107 -3.24 -15.25 8.36
N ILE A 108 -3.32 -14.13 7.64
CA ILE A 108 -4.10 -12.94 8.03
C ILE A 108 -5.61 -13.23 8.03
N ARG A 109 -6.13 -13.90 6.99
CA ARG A 109 -7.54 -14.27 6.90
C ARG A 109 -7.95 -15.28 7.95
N ASP A 110 -7.10 -16.27 8.22
CA ASP A 110 -7.30 -17.27 9.29
C ASP A 110 -7.32 -16.61 10.68
N ALA A 111 -6.64 -15.46 10.84
CA ALA A 111 -6.71 -14.63 12.05
C ALA A 111 -7.96 -13.73 12.12
N GLY A 112 -8.80 -13.72 11.09
CA GLY A 112 -10.05 -12.94 11.04
C GLY A 112 -9.88 -11.46 10.69
N MET A 113 -8.71 -11.04 10.22
CA MET A 113 -8.45 -9.66 9.81
C MET A 113 -8.75 -9.43 8.32
N GLY A 114 -9.12 -8.21 7.97
CA GLY A 114 -9.21 -7.77 6.59
C GLY A 114 -7.85 -7.72 5.89
N LEU A 115 -7.84 -7.81 4.57
CA LEU A 115 -6.65 -7.81 3.74
C LEU A 115 -6.72 -6.71 2.68
N VAL A 116 -5.73 -5.82 2.70
CA VAL A 116 -5.52 -4.75 1.73
C VAL A 116 -4.27 -5.09 0.91
N LEU A 117 -4.37 -5.07 -0.42
CA LEU A 117 -3.25 -5.40 -1.29
C LEU A 117 -2.80 -4.18 -2.09
N SER A 118 -1.54 -3.77 -1.90
CA SER A 118 -0.92 -2.64 -2.57
C SER A 118 -0.09 -3.08 -3.76
N PHE A 119 -0.58 -2.80 -4.97
CA PHE A 119 0.15 -3.09 -6.20
C PHE A 119 1.19 -1.99 -6.44
N HIS A 120 2.47 -2.35 -6.38
CA HIS A 120 3.54 -1.40 -6.69
C HIS A 120 3.73 -1.21 -8.20
N TYR A 121 3.31 -2.19 -9.01
CA TYR A 121 3.57 -2.22 -10.46
C TYR A 121 5.06 -2.01 -10.79
N SER A 122 5.94 -2.58 -9.98
CA SER A 122 7.40 -2.54 -10.08
C SER A 122 7.94 -3.88 -9.59
N ASP A 123 9.16 -4.22 -9.99
CA ASP A 123 9.91 -5.38 -9.46
C ASP A 123 10.52 -5.08 -8.09
N THR A 124 10.48 -3.82 -7.65
CA THR A 124 11.03 -3.35 -6.38
C THR A 124 10.15 -2.22 -5.83
N TRP A 125 10.61 -1.56 -4.78
CA TRP A 125 9.97 -0.37 -4.22
C TRP A 125 9.53 0.61 -5.31
N ALA A 126 8.32 1.12 -5.10
CA ALA A 126 7.72 2.17 -5.91
C ALA A 126 7.35 3.27 -4.92
N ASP A 127 7.87 4.46 -5.14
CA ASP A 127 7.82 5.60 -4.23
C ASP A 127 7.84 6.90 -5.05
N PRO A 128 7.80 8.09 -4.44
CA PRO A 128 7.76 9.35 -5.19
C PRO A 128 8.94 9.57 -6.12
N GLU A 129 10.10 8.97 -5.82
CA GLU A 129 11.36 9.10 -6.56
C GLU A 129 11.60 7.94 -7.54
N HIS A 130 10.90 6.82 -7.35
CA HIS A 130 11.09 5.59 -8.12
C HIS A 130 9.75 4.98 -8.55
N GLN A 131 9.46 4.99 -9.85
CA GLN A 131 8.25 4.35 -10.43
C GLN A 131 8.60 3.58 -11.72
N GLY A 132 9.73 2.85 -11.70
CA GLY A 132 10.26 2.18 -12.88
C GLY A 132 9.35 1.07 -13.41
N VAL A 133 9.38 0.87 -14.73
CA VAL A 133 8.68 -0.22 -15.42
C VAL A 133 9.33 -1.56 -15.05
N PRO A 134 8.55 -2.60 -14.67
CA PRO A 134 9.03 -3.96 -14.45
C PRO A 134 9.83 -4.50 -15.64
N ALA A 135 10.82 -5.36 -15.37
CA ALA A 135 11.69 -5.93 -16.40
C ALA A 135 10.90 -6.64 -17.52
N ALA A 136 9.84 -7.36 -17.15
CA ALA A 136 8.97 -8.08 -18.08
C ALA A 136 8.19 -7.18 -19.06
N TRP A 137 8.05 -5.88 -18.74
CA TRP A 137 7.29 -4.91 -19.54
C TRP A 137 8.19 -3.88 -20.23
N THR A 138 9.51 -4.13 -20.24
CA THR A 138 10.49 -3.27 -20.92
C THR A 138 10.13 -3.12 -22.39
N GLY A 139 10.08 -1.88 -22.87
CA GLY A 139 9.77 -1.56 -24.27
C GLY A 139 8.28 -1.54 -24.61
N TYR A 140 7.39 -1.76 -23.64
CA TYR A 140 5.95 -1.60 -23.86
C TYR A 140 5.58 -0.13 -24.04
N ASP A 141 4.69 0.15 -24.98
CA ASP A 141 4.01 1.43 -25.08
C ASP A 141 2.86 1.56 -24.04
N LEU A 142 2.23 2.73 -23.98
CA LEU A 142 1.15 2.98 -23.01
C LEU A 142 -0.03 1.99 -23.15
N PRO A 143 -0.57 1.70 -24.36
CA PRO A 143 -1.58 0.66 -24.53
C PRO A 143 -1.15 -0.74 -24.07
N GLN A 144 0.10 -1.15 -24.33
CA GLN A 144 0.64 -2.42 -23.88
C GLN A 144 0.80 -2.47 -22.36
N LEU A 145 1.29 -1.39 -21.75
CA LEU A 145 1.39 -1.26 -20.29
C LEU A 145 0.01 -1.29 -19.63
N ALA A 146 -0.98 -0.61 -20.18
CA ALA A 146 -2.35 -0.67 -19.66
C ALA A 146 -2.88 -2.12 -19.65
N LYS A 147 -2.69 -2.87 -20.74
CA LYS A 147 -3.06 -4.30 -20.78
C LYS A 147 -2.31 -5.14 -19.75
N ALA A 148 -1.01 -4.88 -19.57
CA ALA A 148 -0.18 -5.60 -18.61
C ALA A 148 -0.59 -5.33 -17.16
N VAL A 149 -0.87 -4.05 -16.84
CA VAL A 149 -1.41 -3.64 -15.53
C VAL A 149 -2.74 -4.34 -15.26
N GLU A 150 -3.69 -4.26 -16.20
CA GLU A 150 -5.01 -4.87 -16.06
C GLU A 150 -4.93 -6.40 -15.85
N ALA A 151 -4.06 -7.09 -16.61
CA ALA A 151 -3.83 -8.52 -16.46
C ALA A 151 -3.20 -8.85 -15.11
N HIS A 152 -2.11 -8.16 -14.73
CA HIS A 152 -1.42 -8.41 -13.47
C HIS A 152 -2.32 -8.22 -12.26
N THR A 153 -3.12 -7.14 -12.22
CA THR A 153 -4.06 -6.89 -11.12
C THR A 153 -5.11 -7.99 -11.03
N HIS A 154 -5.72 -8.34 -12.17
CA HIS A 154 -6.74 -9.38 -12.22
C HIS A 154 -6.21 -10.75 -11.78
N ASP A 155 -5.11 -11.19 -12.39
CA ASP A 155 -4.58 -12.54 -12.18
C ASP A 155 -4.06 -12.71 -10.75
N THR A 156 -3.46 -11.66 -10.19
CA THR A 156 -3.08 -11.62 -8.78
C THR A 156 -4.29 -11.79 -7.87
N LEU A 157 -5.36 -11.02 -8.06
CA LEU A 157 -6.53 -11.09 -7.18
C LEU A 157 -7.27 -12.44 -7.31
N VAL A 158 -7.32 -13.01 -8.51
CA VAL A 158 -7.85 -14.36 -8.74
C VAL A 158 -7.02 -15.40 -7.98
N ALA A 159 -5.68 -15.34 -8.10
CA ALA A 159 -4.79 -16.25 -7.41
C ALA A 159 -4.84 -16.09 -5.89
N MET A 160 -4.89 -14.86 -5.39
CA MET A 160 -5.06 -14.54 -3.96
C MET A 160 -6.32 -15.19 -3.40
N ARG A 161 -7.47 -15.01 -4.07
CA ARG A 161 -8.73 -15.66 -3.66
C ARG A 161 -8.64 -17.19 -3.72
N ALA A 162 -8.08 -17.76 -4.79
CA ALA A 162 -7.92 -19.20 -4.94
C ALA A 162 -7.00 -19.80 -3.86
N GLY A 163 -6.00 -19.05 -3.41
CA GLY A 163 -5.09 -19.42 -2.32
C GLY A 163 -5.65 -19.25 -0.91
N GLY A 164 -6.93 -18.87 -0.76
CA GLY A 164 -7.55 -18.64 0.56
C GLY A 164 -7.23 -17.27 1.17
N ALA A 165 -6.79 -16.31 0.37
CA ALA A 165 -6.44 -14.96 0.78
C ALA A 165 -7.25 -13.89 0.02
N PRO A 166 -8.60 -13.91 0.05
CA PRO A 166 -9.40 -12.87 -0.61
C PRO A 166 -9.03 -11.47 -0.09
N VAL A 167 -8.96 -10.52 -1.03
CA VAL A 167 -8.59 -9.12 -0.79
C VAL A 167 -9.85 -8.27 -0.67
N ASP A 168 -9.92 -7.43 0.35
CA ASP A 168 -11.07 -6.54 0.60
C ASP A 168 -10.89 -5.18 -0.10
N MET A 169 -9.64 -4.72 -0.24
CA MET A 169 -9.30 -3.45 -0.89
C MET A 169 -8.01 -3.56 -1.70
N ALA A 170 -8.06 -3.10 -2.95
CA ALA A 170 -6.90 -3.01 -3.82
C ALA A 170 -6.39 -1.56 -3.88
N VAL A 171 -5.11 -1.36 -3.60
CA VAL A 171 -4.41 -0.09 -3.85
C VAL A 171 -3.80 -0.15 -5.24
N ILE A 172 -4.25 0.74 -6.13
CA ILE A 172 -3.77 0.79 -7.51
C ILE A 172 -2.60 1.77 -7.57
N GLY A 173 -1.38 1.23 -7.38
CA GLY A 173 -0.14 2.00 -7.31
C GLY A 173 0.25 2.35 -5.87
N ASN A 174 1.55 2.55 -5.63
CA ASN A 174 2.07 3.03 -4.35
C ASN A 174 2.65 4.44 -4.48
N GLU A 175 2.22 5.37 -3.63
CA GLU A 175 2.74 6.75 -3.55
C GLU A 175 2.86 7.45 -4.92
N THR A 176 1.82 7.29 -5.74
CA THR A 176 1.76 7.70 -7.16
C THR A 176 1.55 9.20 -7.40
N THR A 177 2.09 10.02 -6.52
CA THR A 177 1.94 11.49 -6.57
C THR A 177 2.53 12.08 -7.84
N PHE A 178 3.63 11.50 -8.31
CA PHE A 178 4.27 11.82 -9.59
C PHE A 178 3.95 10.76 -10.67
N GLY A 179 2.86 10.03 -10.48
CA GLY A 179 2.38 9.01 -11.40
C GLY A 179 2.96 7.62 -11.15
N MET A 180 2.90 6.75 -12.15
CA MET A 180 3.41 5.36 -12.08
C MET A 180 3.98 4.91 -13.44
N LEU A 181 4.79 3.86 -13.46
CA LEU A 181 5.36 3.26 -14.68
C LEU A 181 5.99 4.32 -15.61
N TRP A 182 7.00 5.01 -15.10
CA TRP A 182 7.65 6.11 -15.81
C TRP A 182 8.42 5.65 -17.05
N PRO A 183 8.42 6.46 -18.13
CA PRO A 183 7.83 7.81 -18.22
C PRO A 183 6.34 7.83 -18.61
N HIS A 184 5.75 6.69 -18.98
CA HIS A 184 4.42 6.59 -19.59
C HIS A 184 3.28 7.11 -18.72
N GLY A 185 3.36 6.92 -17.41
CA GLY A 185 2.42 7.50 -16.46
C GLY A 185 3.03 8.58 -15.58
N ARG A 186 4.22 9.11 -15.91
CA ARG A 186 4.85 10.16 -15.11
C ARG A 186 4.05 11.46 -15.21
N VAL A 187 3.84 12.14 -14.09
CA VAL A 187 3.22 13.46 -14.04
C VAL A 187 4.17 14.49 -13.46
N LYS A 188 4.03 15.72 -13.93
CA LYS A 188 4.64 16.91 -13.32
C LYS A 188 3.56 17.70 -12.61
N LEU A 189 3.83 18.08 -11.38
CA LEU A 189 2.92 18.87 -10.56
C LEU A 189 3.19 20.37 -10.77
N SER A 190 2.14 21.17 -10.69
CA SER A 190 2.25 22.63 -10.77
C SER A 190 2.85 23.26 -9.50
N THR A 191 2.77 22.55 -8.38
CA THR A 191 3.19 23.02 -7.06
C THR A 191 4.36 22.19 -6.55
N PRO A 192 5.44 22.82 -6.07
CA PRO A 192 6.53 22.12 -5.37
C PRO A 192 6.01 21.41 -4.12
N THR A 193 6.62 20.28 -3.79
CA THR A 193 6.30 19.48 -2.60
C THR A 193 6.72 20.15 -1.30
N GLY A 194 7.70 21.07 -1.36
CA GLY A 194 8.33 21.66 -0.19
C GLY A 194 9.52 20.84 0.32
N ASN A 195 9.83 19.71 -0.32
CA ASN A 195 11.05 18.95 -0.13
C ASN A 195 12.04 19.29 -1.25
N PRO A 196 13.14 20.01 -0.97
CA PRO A 196 14.07 20.46 -2.01
C PRO A 196 14.72 19.36 -2.83
N VAL A 197 14.90 18.15 -2.25
CA VAL A 197 15.50 17.01 -2.94
C VAL A 197 14.52 16.46 -3.97
N THR A 198 13.29 16.18 -3.53
CA THR A 198 12.20 15.75 -4.39
C THR A 198 11.91 16.77 -5.47
N ASP A 199 11.77 18.04 -5.10
CA ASP A 199 11.50 19.12 -6.06
C ASP A 199 12.62 19.23 -7.11
N ALA A 200 13.90 19.10 -6.72
CA ALA A 200 15.01 19.10 -7.66
C ALA A 200 14.99 17.89 -8.61
N ASN A 201 14.68 16.69 -8.11
CA ASN A 201 14.59 15.47 -8.91
C ASN A 201 13.46 15.54 -9.94
N HIS A 202 12.35 16.18 -9.58
CA HIS A 202 11.18 16.33 -10.45
C HIS A 202 11.23 17.57 -11.36
N ALA A 203 12.06 18.56 -11.06
CA ALA A 203 12.26 19.73 -11.92
C ALA A 203 12.94 19.40 -13.26
N GLN A 204 13.72 18.32 -13.32
CA GLN A 204 14.50 17.93 -14.51
C GLN A 204 13.71 17.09 -15.52
N VAL A 205 12.39 17.00 -15.37
CA VAL A 205 11.53 16.18 -16.23
C VAL A 205 11.09 17.00 -17.45
N ASP A 206 11.37 16.47 -18.65
CA ASP A 206 10.88 17.03 -19.92
C ASP A 206 9.39 16.70 -20.10
N ASP A 207 8.56 17.75 -20.18
CA ASP A 207 7.10 17.64 -20.30
C ASP A 207 6.67 16.95 -21.61
N GLN A 208 7.49 17.00 -22.66
CA GLN A 208 7.21 16.32 -23.92
C GLN A 208 7.56 14.83 -23.89
N ALA A 209 8.32 14.39 -22.88
CA ALA A 209 8.79 13.01 -22.76
C ALA A 209 7.94 12.16 -21.80
N ILE A 210 6.92 12.74 -21.15
CA ILE A 210 6.08 12.06 -20.17
C ILE A 210 4.64 11.93 -20.64
N GLY A 211 3.91 10.92 -20.14
CA GLY A 211 2.51 10.73 -20.51
C GLY A 211 1.53 11.65 -19.79
N GLY A 212 1.97 12.36 -18.76
CA GLY A 212 1.14 13.28 -17.99
C GLY A 212 -0.07 12.61 -17.34
N PHE A 213 -1.06 13.40 -16.94
CA PHE A 213 -2.25 12.87 -16.27
C PHE A 213 -3.09 11.94 -17.18
N ASP A 214 -3.01 12.07 -18.51
CA ASP A 214 -3.73 11.18 -19.43
C ASP A 214 -3.16 9.76 -19.41
N GLY A 215 -1.83 9.64 -19.54
CA GLY A 215 -1.13 8.36 -19.42
C GLY A 215 -1.28 7.75 -18.03
N PHE A 216 -1.16 8.56 -16.99
CA PHE A 216 -1.35 8.12 -15.62
C PHE A 216 -2.77 7.59 -15.37
N ALA A 217 -3.80 8.33 -15.78
CA ALA A 217 -5.19 7.90 -15.63
C ALA A 217 -5.50 6.65 -16.46
N ALA A 218 -4.88 6.46 -17.62
CA ALA A 218 -5.03 5.25 -18.43
C ALA A 218 -4.54 4.00 -17.66
N LEU A 219 -3.39 4.09 -17.01
CA LEU A 219 -2.82 3.00 -16.21
C LEU A 219 -3.65 2.72 -14.95
N LEU A 220 -4.11 3.78 -14.25
CA LEU A 220 -5.00 3.61 -13.09
C LEU A 220 -6.33 2.95 -13.47
N ARG A 221 -6.98 3.40 -14.56
CA ARG A 221 -8.22 2.78 -15.05
C ARG A 221 -8.01 1.31 -15.42
N ALA A 222 -6.87 0.96 -16.01
CA ALA A 222 -6.53 -0.43 -16.31
C ALA A 222 -6.40 -1.28 -15.05
N GLY A 223 -5.70 -0.80 -14.02
CA GLY A 223 -5.60 -1.50 -12.74
C GLY A 223 -6.97 -1.67 -12.07
N ILE A 224 -7.80 -0.63 -12.08
CA ILE A 224 -9.18 -0.68 -11.56
C ILE A 224 -10.03 -1.69 -12.34
N ALA A 225 -9.92 -1.71 -13.67
CA ALA A 225 -10.64 -2.66 -14.52
C ALA A 225 -10.22 -4.10 -14.21
N GLY A 226 -8.92 -4.36 -14.03
CA GLY A 226 -8.40 -5.66 -13.62
C GLY A 226 -8.96 -6.09 -12.26
N ALA A 227 -8.95 -5.17 -11.29
CA ALA A 227 -9.49 -5.40 -9.96
C ALA A 227 -10.99 -5.74 -9.98
N ARG A 228 -11.81 -4.93 -10.65
CA ARG A 228 -13.26 -5.15 -10.74
C ARG A 228 -13.64 -6.35 -11.60
N ARG A 229 -12.84 -6.71 -12.60
CA ARG A 229 -13.03 -7.96 -13.34
C ARG A 229 -12.81 -9.17 -12.43
N ALA A 230 -11.80 -9.12 -11.55
CA ALA A 230 -11.54 -10.21 -10.61
C ALA A 230 -12.57 -10.26 -9.48
N GLN A 231 -13.01 -9.10 -8.97
CA GLN A 231 -13.96 -8.94 -7.87
C GLN A 231 -14.76 -7.63 -8.04
N PRO A 232 -16.01 -7.69 -8.53
CA PRO A 232 -16.79 -6.49 -8.90
C PRO A 232 -16.94 -5.45 -7.79
N ASP A 233 -17.08 -5.90 -6.54
CA ASP A 233 -17.33 -5.05 -5.37
C ASP A 233 -16.05 -4.72 -4.57
N ILE A 234 -14.85 -5.00 -5.10
CA ILE A 234 -13.60 -4.68 -4.41
C ILE A 234 -13.47 -3.17 -4.21
N ALA A 235 -13.09 -2.76 -3.00
CA ALA A 235 -12.80 -1.35 -2.73
C ALA A 235 -11.51 -0.94 -3.46
N ILE A 236 -11.52 0.22 -4.08
CA ILE A 236 -10.40 0.79 -4.81
C ILE A 236 -9.82 1.95 -4.03
N GLN A 237 -8.56 1.80 -3.61
CA GLN A 237 -7.75 2.86 -3.05
C GLN A 237 -6.77 3.39 -4.09
N LEU A 238 -6.59 4.71 -4.13
CA LEU A 238 -5.42 5.33 -4.75
C LEU A 238 -4.52 5.94 -3.67
N HIS A 239 -3.21 5.98 -3.89
CA HIS A 239 -2.23 6.36 -2.85
C HIS A 239 -1.38 7.57 -3.27
N ASN A 240 -1.35 8.61 -2.42
CA ASN A 240 -0.53 9.81 -2.57
C ASN A 240 0.34 10.03 -1.31
N HIS A 241 1.62 10.34 -1.46
CA HIS A 241 2.53 10.49 -0.32
C HIS A 241 2.37 11.81 0.47
N LEU A 242 1.73 12.82 -0.10
CA LEU A 242 1.72 14.19 0.44
C LEU A 242 0.47 14.49 1.26
N GLY A 243 0.26 13.77 2.36
CA GLY A 243 -0.92 13.92 3.23
C GLY A 243 -1.11 15.32 3.83
N ARG A 244 -0.08 16.18 3.81
CA ARG A 244 -0.09 17.54 4.36
C ARG A 244 -0.23 18.65 3.32
N HIS A 245 -0.26 18.30 2.02
CA HIS A 245 -0.09 19.27 0.95
C HIS A 245 -1.37 19.46 0.11
N TRP A 246 -2.38 20.12 0.69
CA TRP A 246 -3.69 20.31 0.06
C TRP A 246 -3.66 20.77 -1.41
N PRO A 247 -2.86 21.76 -1.84
CA PRO A 247 -2.82 22.16 -3.26
C PRO A 247 -2.50 21.00 -4.21
N ILE A 248 -1.56 20.12 -3.83
CA ILE A 248 -1.16 18.96 -4.63
C ILE A 248 -2.23 17.90 -4.57
N LEU A 249 -2.78 17.60 -3.38
CA LEU A 249 -3.87 16.63 -3.25
C LEU A 249 -5.07 17.02 -4.10
N ARG A 250 -5.43 18.30 -4.11
CA ARG A 250 -6.52 18.84 -4.94
C ARG A 250 -6.20 18.73 -6.43
N GLU A 251 -5.05 19.24 -6.87
CA GLU A 251 -4.63 19.18 -8.28
C GLU A 251 -4.66 17.74 -8.81
N TRP A 252 -4.02 16.84 -8.08
CA TRP A 252 -3.91 15.43 -8.43
C TRP A 252 -5.29 14.76 -8.46
N THR A 253 -6.12 14.95 -7.43
CA THR A 253 -7.43 14.31 -7.35
C THR A 253 -8.39 14.84 -8.42
N ASP A 254 -8.43 16.17 -8.64
CA ASP A 254 -9.25 16.79 -9.67
C ASP A 254 -8.87 16.27 -11.07
N ALA A 255 -7.58 16.18 -11.34
CA ALA A 255 -7.08 15.70 -12.64
C ALA A 255 -7.49 14.25 -12.92
N LEU A 256 -7.54 13.39 -11.90
CA LEU A 256 -7.96 11.99 -12.02
C LEU A 256 -9.48 11.84 -12.16
N ILE A 257 -10.26 12.61 -11.39
CA ILE A 257 -11.72 12.64 -11.51
C ILE A 257 -12.14 13.13 -12.90
N ALA A 258 -11.51 14.20 -13.40
CA ALA A 258 -11.76 14.72 -14.75
C ALA A 258 -11.47 13.69 -15.86
N ARG A 259 -10.67 12.66 -15.55
CA ARG A 259 -10.31 11.56 -16.46
C ARG A 259 -11.05 10.26 -16.14
N ASN A 260 -12.15 10.34 -15.39
CA ASN A 260 -13.00 9.19 -15.05
C ASN A 260 -12.24 8.05 -14.35
N VAL A 261 -11.25 8.36 -13.53
CA VAL A 261 -10.65 7.36 -12.64
C VAL A 261 -11.59 7.12 -11.47
N ALA A 262 -12.23 5.95 -11.45
CA ALA A 262 -13.30 5.61 -10.51
C ALA A 262 -12.77 4.85 -9.28
N PHE A 263 -12.39 5.59 -8.24
CA PHE A 263 -11.89 5.06 -6.95
C PHE A 263 -12.85 5.38 -5.80
N ASP A 264 -12.70 4.66 -4.68
CA ASP A 264 -13.58 4.77 -3.52
C ASP A 264 -12.95 5.59 -2.37
N VAL A 265 -11.63 5.47 -2.18
CA VAL A 265 -10.91 6.09 -1.07
C VAL A 265 -9.52 6.56 -1.50
N ILE A 266 -9.07 7.71 -0.98
CA ILE A 266 -7.67 8.10 -1.07
C ILE A 266 -6.92 7.61 0.18
N GLY A 267 -5.76 7.02 -0.03
CA GLY A 267 -4.78 6.75 1.01
C GLY A 267 -3.67 7.78 0.99
N LEU A 268 -3.26 8.23 2.16
CA LEU A 268 -2.21 9.24 2.32
C LEU A 268 -1.04 8.74 3.17
N SER A 269 0.19 9.02 2.74
CA SER A 269 1.36 8.88 3.63
C SER A 269 1.44 10.06 4.60
N CYS A 270 1.72 9.75 5.86
CA CYS A 270 1.74 10.67 6.99
C CYS A 270 3.00 10.44 7.83
N TYR A 271 4.15 10.80 7.26
CA TYR A 271 5.43 10.81 7.98
C TYR A 271 5.77 12.22 8.51
N GLN A 272 6.69 12.30 9.47
CA GLN A 272 7.22 13.59 9.94
C GLN A 272 8.06 14.23 8.83
N GLN A 273 7.99 15.56 8.69
CA GLN A 273 8.70 16.36 7.69
C GLN A 273 9.26 17.63 8.36
N GLN A 274 10.25 18.25 7.73
CA GLN A 274 10.95 19.44 8.23
C GLN A 274 10.08 20.71 8.23
N SER A 275 9.22 20.91 7.23
CA SER A 275 8.23 21.98 7.22
C SER A 275 6.85 21.40 7.53
N GLN A 276 6.10 22.09 8.40
CA GLN A 276 4.77 21.63 8.77
C GLN A 276 3.75 22.13 7.76
N GLY A 277 3.28 21.23 6.90
CA GLY A 277 1.89 21.30 6.42
C GLY A 277 0.94 20.74 7.48
N ASP A 278 -0.36 20.99 7.33
CA ASP A 278 -1.39 20.62 8.30
C ASP A 278 -2.24 19.45 7.75
N TRP A 279 -2.07 18.27 8.36
CA TRP A 279 -2.90 17.10 8.05
C TRP A 279 -4.37 17.36 8.32
N ALA A 280 -4.72 18.04 9.42
CA ALA A 280 -6.10 18.27 9.79
C ALA A 280 -6.81 19.15 8.78
N ASN A 281 -6.17 20.26 8.39
CA ASN A 281 -6.67 21.09 7.31
C ASN A 281 -6.76 20.32 5.98
N SER A 282 -5.72 19.58 5.58
CA SER A 282 -5.74 18.84 4.31
C SER A 282 -6.86 17.80 4.26
N PHE A 283 -7.12 17.10 5.36
CA PHE A 283 -8.16 16.08 5.42
C PHE A 283 -9.56 16.71 5.44
N ASP A 284 -9.77 17.78 6.21
CA ASP A 284 -11.04 18.54 6.23
C ASP A 284 -11.38 19.10 4.84
N GLN A 285 -10.39 19.70 4.16
CA GLN A 285 -10.56 20.21 2.80
C GLN A 285 -10.90 19.09 1.81
N PHE A 286 -10.23 17.94 1.92
CA PHE A 286 -10.47 16.79 1.04
C PHE A 286 -11.91 16.27 1.17
N VAL A 287 -12.37 15.96 2.39
CA VAL A 287 -13.71 15.37 2.57
C VAL A 287 -14.84 16.35 2.27
N ARG A 288 -14.60 17.66 2.39
CA ARG A 288 -15.53 18.70 1.94
C ARG A 288 -15.63 18.79 0.42
N ARG A 289 -14.51 18.66 -0.29
CA ARG A 289 -14.47 18.76 -1.75
C ARG A 289 -14.98 17.50 -2.45
N TYR A 290 -14.69 16.33 -1.87
CA TYR A 290 -15.00 15.02 -2.45
C TYR A 290 -15.89 14.19 -1.52
N PRO A 291 -17.17 14.58 -1.32
CA PRO A 291 -18.07 13.96 -0.35
C PRO A 291 -18.48 12.51 -0.70
N ASP A 292 -18.14 12.05 -1.89
CA ASP A 292 -18.34 10.68 -2.39
C ASP A 292 -17.06 9.83 -2.32
N LYS A 293 -16.00 10.33 -1.67
CA LYS A 293 -14.70 9.64 -1.51
C LYS A 293 -14.33 9.51 -0.05
N GLY A 294 -13.87 8.33 0.34
CA GLY A 294 -13.25 8.10 1.63
C GLY A 294 -11.85 8.71 1.73
N LEU A 295 -11.36 8.80 2.96
CA LEU A 295 -9.95 9.09 3.26
C LEU A 295 -9.41 8.08 4.27
N LEU A 296 -8.19 7.61 4.07
CA LEU A 296 -7.43 6.87 5.08
C LEU A 296 -5.97 7.29 5.08
N ILE A 297 -5.27 6.96 6.16
CA ILE A 297 -3.81 7.05 6.19
C ILE A 297 -3.26 5.70 5.76
N ALA A 298 -2.62 5.66 4.59
CA ALA A 298 -2.09 4.42 4.03
C ALA A 298 -0.76 4.04 4.68
N GLU A 299 0.01 5.03 5.12
CA GLU A 299 1.30 4.83 5.76
C GLU A 299 1.58 5.90 6.81
N TYR A 300 2.04 5.49 7.99
CA TYR A 300 2.61 6.36 9.01
C TYR A 300 3.53 5.55 9.91
N SER A 301 4.32 6.23 10.74
CA SER A 301 5.21 5.59 11.72
C SER A 301 5.08 6.18 13.12
N SER A 302 4.86 7.48 13.23
CA SER A 302 4.80 8.22 14.49
C SER A 302 3.51 8.99 14.68
N ARG A 303 3.34 9.67 15.82
CA ARG A 303 2.11 10.39 16.19
C ARG A 303 0.85 9.50 16.10
N LYS A 304 1.02 8.23 16.46
CA LYS A 304 0.07 7.13 16.23
C LYS A 304 -1.36 7.49 16.65
N ARG A 305 -1.54 7.89 17.91
CA ARG A 305 -2.85 8.28 18.45
C ARG A 305 -3.46 9.48 17.73
N TYR A 306 -2.68 10.54 17.59
CA TYR A 306 -3.12 11.78 16.96
C TYR A 306 -3.62 11.55 15.52
N LEU A 307 -2.86 10.80 14.72
CA LEU A 307 -3.24 10.49 13.33
C LEU A 307 -4.49 9.62 13.24
N ASN A 308 -4.61 8.61 14.12
CA ASN A 308 -5.80 7.76 14.17
C ASN A 308 -7.04 8.55 14.60
N ASP A 309 -6.94 9.38 15.64
CA ASP A 309 -8.03 10.25 16.08
C ASP A 309 -8.46 11.21 14.98
N LEU A 310 -7.49 11.78 14.27
CA LEU A 310 -7.76 12.74 13.21
C LEU A 310 -8.63 12.12 12.11
N VAL A 311 -8.28 10.91 11.66
CA VAL A 311 -9.05 10.20 10.63
C VAL A 311 -10.37 9.69 11.20
N TYR A 312 -10.37 9.09 12.38
CA TYR A 312 -11.56 8.52 13.01
C TYR A 312 -12.69 9.55 13.15
N ASN A 313 -12.33 10.78 13.53
CA ASN A 313 -13.24 11.89 13.79
C ASN A 313 -13.62 12.72 12.55
N LEU A 314 -13.20 12.33 11.34
CA LEU A 314 -13.60 13.06 10.13
C LEU A 314 -15.13 13.11 9.98
N PRO A 315 -15.68 14.28 9.58
CA PRO A 315 -17.12 14.49 9.51
C PRO A 315 -17.78 13.47 8.57
N GLY A 316 -19.02 13.09 8.84
CA GLY A 316 -19.75 12.12 8.02
C GLY A 316 -19.13 10.71 7.98
N LYS A 317 -18.21 10.40 8.92
CA LYS A 317 -17.44 9.14 8.95
C LYS A 317 -16.63 8.90 7.68
N HIS A 318 -16.13 9.95 7.02
CA HIS A 318 -15.33 9.82 5.80
C HIS A 318 -13.96 9.15 6.04
N GLY A 319 -13.47 9.15 7.27
CA GLY A 319 -12.24 8.46 7.64
C GLY A 319 -12.43 6.95 7.75
N TRP A 320 -11.81 6.20 6.84
CA TRP A 320 -11.92 4.74 6.75
C TRP A 320 -10.98 4.04 7.72
N GLY A 321 -9.81 4.61 8.01
CA GLY A 321 -8.83 3.96 8.87
C GLY A 321 -7.42 4.50 8.75
N SER A 322 -6.47 3.79 9.34
CA SER A 322 -5.05 4.05 9.20
C SER A 322 -4.26 2.74 9.14
N PHE A 323 -3.10 2.75 8.48
CA PHE A 323 -2.18 1.63 8.41
C PHE A 323 -0.77 2.05 8.84
N ILE A 324 -0.33 1.58 10.01
CA ILE A 324 1.06 1.81 10.44
C ILE A 324 2.00 0.97 9.57
N TRP A 325 3.07 1.58 9.07
CA TRP A 325 3.99 0.90 8.17
C TRP A 325 5.04 0.09 8.92
N GLU A 326 5.06 -1.22 8.69
CA GLU A 326 6.05 -2.18 9.20
C GLU A 326 6.35 -1.99 10.70
N PRO A 327 5.32 -1.96 11.57
CA PRO A 327 5.45 -1.59 12.98
C PRO A 327 6.31 -2.60 13.76
N LEU A 328 6.65 -3.75 13.17
CA LEU A 328 7.49 -4.75 13.80
C LEU A 328 8.96 -4.31 13.87
N ARG A 329 9.42 -3.48 12.92
CA ARG A 329 10.84 -3.07 12.86
C ARG A 329 11.12 -1.80 12.08
N HIS A 330 10.14 -0.90 11.94
CA HIS A 330 10.35 0.41 11.32
C HIS A 330 10.08 1.57 12.27
N GLN A 331 11.06 2.50 12.35
CA GLN A 331 11.01 3.71 13.16
C GLN A 331 10.56 3.43 14.60
N GLU A 332 9.42 3.97 15.03
CA GLU A 332 8.82 3.69 16.33
C GLU A 332 8.10 2.33 16.32
N ALA A 333 8.88 1.25 16.26
CA ALA A 333 8.38 -0.11 16.23
C ALA A 333 7.71 -0.51 17.56
N ILE A 334 6.68 -1.35 17.51
CA ILE A 334 5.98 -1.89 18.68
C ILE A 334 6.77 -3.02 19.38
N PHE A 335 8.00 -3.26 18.94
CA PHE A 335 8.93 -4.21 19.50
C PHE A 335 10.30 -3.58 19.72
N ASP A 336 10.98 -4.10 20.72
CA ASP A 336 12.40 -3.92 20.95
C ASP A 336 13.16 -5.17 20.50
N LEU A 337 14.37 -4.96 19.97
CA LEU A 337 15.35 -5.98 19.62
C LEU A 337 16.63 -5.64 20.40
N ASP A 338 17.15 -6.61 21.16
CA ASP A 338 18.31 -6.42 22.05
C ASP A 338 18.19 -5.23 23.01
N GLY A 339 16.99 -5.02 23.56
CA GLY A 339 16.68 -3.96 24.52
C GLY A 339 16.62 -2.55 23.92
N ARG A 340 16.54 -2.43 22.59
CA ARG A 340 16.38 -1.16 21.87
C ARG A 340 15.23 -1.26 20.89
N ASN A 341 14.57 -0.13 20.59
CA ASN A 341 13.49 -0.14 19.61
C ASN A 341 13.93 -0.74 18.27
N ALA A 342 13.23 -1.77 17.81
CA ALA A 342 13.64 -2.57 16.65
C ALA A 342 13.64 -1.77 15.33
N GLY A 343 12.89 -0.66 15.28
CA GLY A 343 12.83 0.24 14.14
C GLY A 343 13.82 1.41 14.18
N GLY A 344 14.64 1.50 15.22
CA GLY A 344 15.56 2.61 15.44
C GLY A 344 14.93 3.80 16.18
N GLY A 345 13.67 3.68 16.61
CA GLY A 345 12.98 4.68 17.42
C GLY A 345 12.42 5.87 16.62
N PRO A 346 11.92 6.91 17.32
CA PRO A 346 11.41 8.10 16.67
C PRO A 346 12.49 8.72 15.80
N LYS A 347 12.12 9.05 14.55
CA LYS A 347 12.97 9.94 13.76
C LYS A 347 12.98 11.31 14.46
N PRO A 348 14.14 11.99 14.54
CA PRO A 348 14.19 13.33 15.09
C PRO A 348 13.14 14.21 14.42
N ASP A 349 12.47 15.04 15.21
CA ASP A 349 11.69 16.14 14.65
C ASP A 349 12.68 16.99 13.83
N LEU A 350 12.52 16.92 12.50
CA LEU A 350 13.45 17.49 11.52
C LEU A 350 13.61 19.02 11.67
N LEU A 351 12.76 19.65 12.49
CA LEU A 351 12.89 21.04 12.94
C LEU A 351 14.17 21.31 13.75
N SER A 352 14.74 20.31 14.44
CA SER A 352 15.85 20.53 15.40
C SER A 352 17.26 20.27 14.85
N GLN A 353 17.40 19.68 13.66
CA GLN A 353 18.69 19.16 13.19
C GLN A 353 19.20 19.72 11.85
N GLY A 354 18.42 20.54 11.12
CA GLY A 354 18.88 21.11 9.84
C GLY A 354 19.27 20.07 8.77
N ILE A 355 18.85 18.82 8.94
CA ILE A 355 19.10 17.69 8.03
C ILE A 355 17.80 17.38 7.29
N ASN A 356 17.82 17.54 5.96
CA ASN A 356 16.68 17.30 5.07
C ASN A 356 16.59 15.83 4.74
N SER A 357 15.67 15.13 5.39
CA SER A 357 15.21 13.86 4.87
C SER A 357 13.95 13.37 5.57
N ALA A 358 12.83 13.60 4.91
CA ALA A 358 11.63 12.81 5.06
C ALA A 358 11.00 12.68 3.69
N GLU A 359 10.91 11.44 3.21
CA GLU A 359 9.85 10.87 2.36
C GLU A 359 10.41 9.59 1.72
N ALA A 360 9.66 8.51 1.85
CA ALA A 360 9.97 7.14 1.42
C ALA A 360 11.26 6.48 2.00
N PRO A 361 11.30 5.13 2.12
CA PRO A 361 12.53 4.38 2.36
C PRO A 361 13.55 4.57 1.22
N GLY A 362 14.24 5.71 1.16
CA GLY A 362 15.24 5.98 0.12
C GLY A 362 15.67 7.45 -0.08
N GLY A 363 14.93 8.43 0.43
CA GLY A 363 15.11 9.85 0.09
C GLY A 363 16.26 10.63 0.76
N LEU A 364 17.35 10.00 1.21
CA LEU A 364 18.49 10.73 1.80
C LEU A 364 19.55 11.04 0.72
N ALA A 365 19.48 12.21 0.10
CA ALA A 365 20.44 12.61 -0.94
C ALA A 365 21.77 13.18 -0.42
N ASN A 366 22.02 13.28 0.90
CA ASN A 366 23.25 13.92 1.41
C ASN A 366 23.99 13.17 2.53
N GLN A 367 23.74 11.88 2.71
CA GLN A 367 24.70 11.02 3.41
C GLN A 367 25.42 10.19 2.36
N SER A 368 26.76 10.16 2.42
CA SER A 368 27.50 9.07 1.77
C SER A 368 26.81 7.77 2.21
N PRO A 369 26.40 6.89 1.27
CA PRO A 369 25.71 5.68 1.65
C PRO A 369 26.54 5.01 2.74
N ALA A 370 25.92 4.71 3.88
CA ALA A 370 26.51 3.76 4.81
C ALA A 370 27.00 2.59 3.95
N PRO A 371 28.25 2.12 4.12
CA PRO A 371 28.80 1.08 3.26
C PRO A 371 27.75 0.00 3.14
N LYS A 372 27.32 -0.28 1.89
CA LYS A 372 26.28 -1.27 1.64
C LYS A 372 26.68 -2.49 2.47
N PRO A 373 25.85 -2.96 3.41
CA PRO A 373 26.18 -4.16 4.15
C PRO A 373 26.52 -5.23 3.12
N ASP A 374 27.53 -6.01 3.46
CA ASP A 374 28.08 -7.04 2.59
C ASP A 374 26.92 -7.77 1.89
N PRO A 375 26.93 -7.92 0.54
CA PRO A 375 25.87 -8.67 -0.15
C PRO A 375 25.70 -10.09 0.36
N ALA A 376 26.63 -10.58 1.19
CA ALA A 376 26.54 -11.83 1.93
C ALA A 376 25.73 -11.67 3.23
N GLY A 377 24.46 -12.09 3.18
CA GLY A 377 23.61 -12.23 4.37
C GLY A 377 22.14 -12.37 3.99
N PRO A 378 21.33 -13.08 4.81
CA PRO A 378 19.92 -13.22 4.52
C PRO A 378 19.23 -11.85 4.47
N MET A 379 18.24 -11.69 3.59
CA MET A 379 17.31 -10.57 3.72
C MET A 379 16.54 -10.71 5.04
N GLY A 380 16.24 -9.60 5.68
CA GLY A 380 15.49 -9.55 6.94
C GLY A 380 16.35 -9.26 8.14
N LYS A 381 15.69 -9.22 9.30
CA LYS A 381 16.36 -9.11 10.59
C LYS A 381 15.84 -10.21 11.51
N GLY A 382 16.74 -11.09 11.94
CA GLY A 382 16.46 -12.13 12.93
C GLY A 382 16.50 -11.60 14.36
N GLY A 383 16.37 -12.52 15.33
CA GLY A 383 16.50 -12.24 16.76
C GLY A 383 15.16 -12.18 17.50
N ASP A 384 15.22 -11.81 18.77
CA ASP A 384 14.06 -11.81 19.66
C ASP A 384 13.46 -10.41 19.77
N TYR A 385 12.28 -10.27 19.16
CA TYR A 385 11.46 -9.08 19.16
C TYR A 385 10.54 -9.12 20.38
N ILE A 386 10.79 -8.26 21.35
CA ILE A 386 10.03 -8.17 22.60
C ILE A 386 9.07 -7.00 22.52
N ALA A 387 7.77 -7.24 22.70
CA ALA A 387 6.78 -6.17 22.64
C ALA A 387 7.06 -5.08 23.69
N ASN A 388 6.83 -3.83 23.31
CA ASN A 388 6.97 -2.66 24.18
C ASN A 388 5.62 -1.93 24.35
N ASP A 389 5.61 -0.85 25.13
CA ASP A 389 4.41 -0.09 25.50
C ASP A 389 3.61 0.46 24.30
N LEU A 390 4.22 0.57 23.11
CA LEU A 390 3.49 0.98 21.91
C LEU A 390 2.46 -0.07 21.46
N LEU A 391 2.62 -1.33 21.85
CA LEU A 391 1.60 -2.36 21.62
C LEU A 391 0.32 -2.06 22.42
N ASP A 392 0.47 -1.61 23.66
CA ASP A 392 -0.66 -1.25 24.52
C ASP A 392 -1.40 -0.01 24.04
N LEU A 393 -0.70 0.93 23.40
CA LEU A 393 -1.34 2.06 22.72
C LEU A 393 -2.34 1.59 21.66
N TYR A 394 -2.00 0.57 20.86
CA TYR A 394 -2.91 0.00 19.86
C TYR A 394 -4.08 -0.74 20.50
N ARG A 395 -3.85 -1.48 21.58
CA ARG A 395 -4.93 -2.12 22.36
C ARG A 395 -5.92 -1.10 22.90
N GLN A 396 -5.45 0.06 23.34
CA GLN A 396 -6.32 1.15 23.79
C GLN A 396 -7.09 1.78 22.63
N MET A 397 -6.41 2.10 21.53
CA MET A 397 -7.06 2.64 20.32
C MET A 397 -8.15 1.69 19.78
N ALA A 398 -7.91 0.39 19.79
CA ALA A 398 -8.90 -0.59 19.35
C ALA A 398 -10.19 -0.56 20.19
N LYS A 399 -10.09 -0.33 21.51
CA LYS A 399 -11.26 -0.15 22.39
C LYS A 399 -11.97 1.18 22.14
N ASP A 400 -11.23 2.22 21.78
CA ASP A 400 -11.78 3.56 21.59
C ASP A 400 -12.48 3.72 20.22
N TYR A 401 -12.10 2.90 19.23
CA TYR A 401 -12.63 2.93 17.86
C TYR A 401 -13.64 1.81 17.54
N SER A 402 -13.93 0.92 18.51
CA SER A 402 -14.85 -0.21 18.35
C SER A 402 -16.32 0.18 18.27
#